data_AF-A0A538A3G7-F1
#
_entry.id   AF-A0A538A3G7-F1
#
_cell.length_a   1.000
_cell.length_b   1.000
_cell.length_c   1.000
_cell.angle_alpha   90.00
_cell.angle_beta   90.00
_cell.angle_gamma   90.00
#
_symmetry.space_group_name_H-M   'P 1'
#
loop_
_entity.id
_entity.type
_entity.pdbx_description
1 polymer ?
#
loop_
_entity_poly.entity_id
_entity_poly.type
_entity_poly.pdbx_seq_one_letter_code
_entity_poly.pdbx_strand_id
1 'polypeptide(L)'
;MRQAALALLTVLVLAACGGGGGGSSRLSKSEFDAKANAVCDKYEKKIKAVPQPSGTKDIVSYIDKVLPILDEGTGKLDELNPPKDIESTVDEWRSIQHQEVDEAKKLKEAAKKGDLAEVTKIAGETAASNKRGNQLALQIGATTCAAD
;
A
#
# COMPACT_ATOMS: atom_id res chain seq x y z
N MET A 1 39.91 -53.57 -0.54
CA MET A 1 40.33 -53.21 -1.91
C MET A 1 39.16 -52.53 -2.62
N ARG A 2 39.42 -51.35 -3.20
CA ARG A 2 38.65 -50.64 -4.27
C ARG A 2 37.26 -50.11 -3.87
N GLN A 3 37.16 -48.87 -3.38
CA GLN A 3 36.98 -47.62 -4.17
C GLN A 3 35.74 -47.63 -5.08
N ALA A 4 34.76 -46.78 -4.78
CA ALA A 4 34.50 -45.58 -5.58
C ALA A 4 33.42 -44.73 -4.89
N ALA A 5 33.81 -43.51 -4.51
CA ALA A 5 32.89 -42.42 -4.25
C ALA A 5 32.25 -41.97 -5.57
N LEU A 6 30.96 -41.65 -5.55
CA LEU A 6 30.35 -40.75 -6.52
C LEU A 6 29.25 -39.96 -5.82
N ALA A 7 29.65 -38.75 -5.44
CA ALA A 7 28.78 -37.66 -5.09
C ALA A 7 28.05 -37.15 -6.34
N LEU A 8 26.74 -36.90 -6.21
CA LEU A 8 25.92 -36.07 -7.10
C LEU A 8 24.84 -35.45 -6.19
N LEU A 9 25.10 -34.31 -5.53
CA LEU A 9 24.79 -32.94 -5.98
C LEU A 9 23.33 -32.73 -6.43
N THR A 10 22.53 -32.22 -5.47
CA THR A 10 21.58 -31.07 -5.55
C THR A 10 20.73 -30.91 -6.83
N VAL A 11 19.40 -30.74 -6.74
CA VAL A 11 18.75 -29.45 -6.37
C VAL A 11 17.45 -29.69 -5.58
N LEU A 12 17.42 -29.28 -4.31
CA LEU A 12 16.14 -28.98 -3.64
C LEU A 12 15.71 -27.58 -4.07
N VAL A 13 14.67 -27.50 -4.90
CA VAL A 13 13.96 -26.25 -5.17
C VAL A 13 13.14 -25.94 -3.92
N LEU A 14 13.75 -25.22 -2.98
CA LEU A 14 13.02 -24.60 -1.88
C LEU A 14 12.18 -23.48 -2.48
N ALA A 15 10.89 -23.76 -2.68
CA ALA A 15 9.86 -22.74 -2.74
C ALA A 15 9.76 -22.06 -1.37
N ALA A 16 10.70 -21.17 -1.08
CA ALA A 16 10.74 -20.33 0.11
C ALA A 16 10.52 -18.88 -0.32
N CYS A 17 9.31 -18.55 -0.77
CA CYS A 17 8.88 -17.16 -0.92
C CYS A 17 8.36 -16.68 0.44
N GLY A 18 9.28 -16.52 1.40
CA GLY A 18 8.96 -16.12 2.76
C GLY A 18 10.21 -16.00 3.62
N GLY A 19 10.71 -14.76 3.77
CA GLY A 19 11.46 -14.34 4.95
C GLY A 19 12.90 -13.87 4.73
N GLY A 20 13.12 -12.57 4.98
CA GLY A 20 14.22 -12.13 5.85
C GLY A 20 15.46 -11.52 5.20
N GLY A 21 15.66 -10.21 5.44
CA GLY A 21 16.91 -9.47 5.20
C GLY A 21 16.59 -8.11 4.57
N GLY A 22 16.52 -6.97 5.26
CA GLY A 22 17.43 -6.51 6.30
C GLY A 22 18.59 -5.72 5.67
N GLY A 23 18.30 -4.52 5.15
CA GLY A 23 19.32 -3.49 4.89
C GLY A 23 19.87 -3.36 3.45
N SER A 24 19.66 -2.16 2.89
CA SER A 24 20.53 -1.41 1.97
C SER A 24 20.61 -1.73 0.47
N SER A 25 20.00 -2.79 -0.05
CA SER A 25 19.87 -2.94 -1.51
C SER A 25 18.51 -2.46 -2.01
N ARG A 26 18.51 -1.72 -3.11
CA ARG A 26 17.28 -1.36 -3.83
C ARG A 26 16.70 -2.61 -4.46
N LEU A 27 15.38 -2.70 -4.48
CA LEU A 27 14.67 -3.74 -5.24
C LEU A 27 14.95 -3.55 -6.73
N SER A 28 14.90 -4.65 -7.50
CA SER A 28 14.69 -4.53 -8.94
C SER A 28 13.30 -3.99 -9.25
N LYS A 29 13.07 -3.50 -10.47
CA LYS A 29 11.75 -3.00 -10.90
C LYS A 29 10.66 -4.05 -10.71
N SER A 30 10.89 -5.27 -11.18
CA SER A 30 9.92 -6.38 -11.07
C SER A 30 9.63 -6.78 -9.61
N GLU A 31 10.62 -6.71 -8.72
CA GLU A 31 10.41 -7.01 -7.30
C GLU A 31 9.62 -5.90 -6.61
N PHE A 32 9.90 -4.63 -6.94
CA PHE A 32 9.12 -3.51 -6.45
C PHE A 32 7.65 -3.64 -6.87
N ASP A 33 7.40 -3.85 -8.17
CA ASP A 33 6.05 -3.98 -8.72
C ASP A 33 5.27 -5.10 -8.02
N ALA A 34 5.87 -6.29 -7.91
CA ALA A 34 5.23 -7.43 -7.26
C ALA A 34 4.93 -7.15 -5.78
N LYS A 35 5.87 -6.56 -5.03
CA LYS A 35 5.68 -6.28 -3.60
C LYS A 35 4.66 -5.16 -3.36
N ALA A 36 4.70 -4.09 -4.14
CA ALA A 36 3.73 -3.00 -4.04
C ALA A 36 2.30 -3.50 -4.33
N ASN A 37 2.13 -4.27 -5.41
CA ASN A 37 0.83 -4.85 -5.75
C ASN A 37 0.32 -5.83 -4.68
N ALA A 38 1.21 -6.65 -4.10
CA ALA A 38 0.85 -7.56 -3.02
C ALA A 38 0.41 -6.83 -1.74
N VAL A 39 1.05 -5.70 -1.42
CA VAL A 39 0.61 -4.83 -0.32
C VAL A 39 -0.78 -4.29 -0.65
N CYS A 40 -0.96 -3.65 -1.80
CA CYS A 40 -2.24 -3.04 -2.17
C CYS A 40 -3.39 -4.05 -2.22
N ASP A 41 -3.21 -5.22 -2.84
CA ASP A 41 -4.22 -6.29 -2.84
C ASP A 41 -4.64 -6.71 -1.43
N LYS A 42 -3.67 -6.87 -0.53
CA LYS A 42 -3.93 -7.27 0.86
C LYS A 42 -4.75 -6.22 1.61
N TYR A 43 -4.34 -4.95 1.54
CA TYR A 43 -4.99 -3.89 2.30
C TYR A 43 -6.31 -3.45 1.67
N GLU A 44 -6.44 -3.49 0.34
CA GLU A 44 -7.71 -3.26 -0.34
C GLU A 44 -8.77 -4.30 0.07
N LYS A 45 -8.39 -5.59 0.16
CA LYS A 45 -9.29 -6.64 0.68
C LYS A 45 -9.74 -6.36 2.12
N LYS A 46 -8.83 -5.89 2.98
CA LYS A 46 -9.18 -5.49 4.36
C LYS A 46 -10.15 -4.31 4.37
N ILE A 47 -9.95 -3.29 3.52
CA ILE A 47 -10.83 -2.12 3.41
C ILE A 47 -12.21 -2.54 2.88
N LYS A 48 -12.27 -3.35 1.81
CA LYS A 48 -13.54 -3.86 1.23
C LYS A 48 -14.34 -4.73 2.20
N ALA A 49 -13.68 -5.35 3.18
CA ALA A 49 -14.36 -6.09 4.24
C ALA A 49 -15.02 -5.20 5.30
N VAL A 50 -14.68 -3.90 5.34
CA VAL A 50 -15.36 -2.92 6.20
C VAL A 50 -16.67 -2.48 5.54
N PRO A 51 -17.83 -2.64 6.21
CA PRO A 51 -19.11 -2.15 5.69
C PRO A 51 -19.05 -0.65 5.40
N GLN A 52 -19.43 -0.27 4.18
CA GLN A 52 -19.48 1.13 3.76
C GLN A 52 -20.51 1.91 4.61
N PRO A 53 -20.25 3.21 4.90
CA PRO A 53 -21.17 4.03 5.67
C PRO A 53 -22.47 4.26 4.89
N SER A 54 -23.62 4.18 5.56
CA SER A 54 -24.94 4.43 4.93
C SER A 54 -25.38 5.89 4.99
N GLY A 55 -24.60 6.72 5.70
CA GLY A 55 -24.82 8.15 5.84
C GLY A 55 -23.77 8.80 6.73
N THR A 56 -23.88 10.11 6.93
CA THR A 56 -22.87 10.91 7.63
C THR A 56 -22.64 10.51 9.08
N LYS A 57 -23.68 9.99 9.76
CA LYS A 57 -23.59 9.47 11.12
C LYS A 57 -22.66 8.24 11.27
N ASP A 58 -22.46 7.49 10.19
CA ASP A 58 -21.65 6.27 10.21
C ASP A 58 -20.16 6.54 9.90
N ILE A 59 -19.84 7.74 9.38
CA ILE A 59 -18.49 8.13 8.92
C ILE A 59 -17.44 7.92 10.01
N VAL A 60 -17.73 8.35 11.25
CA VAL A 60 -16.77 8.21 12.37
C VAL A 60 -16.44 6.73 12.61
N SER A 61 -17.46 5.88 12.69
CA SER A 61 -17.29 4.45 12.95
C SER A 61 -16.63 3.70 11.78
N TYR A 62 -16.84 4.18 10.55
CA TYR A 62 -16.19 3.66 9.35
C TYR A 62 -14.71 3.99 9.36
N ILE A 63 -14.36 5.27 9.58
CA ILE A 63 -12.96 5.72 9.61
C ILE A 63 -12.20 5.07 10.78
N ASP A 64 -12.84 4.86 11.94
CA ASP A 64 -12.21 4.13 13.05
C ASP A 64 -11.74 2.72 12.67
N LYS A 65 -12.42 2.07 11.72
CA LYS A 65 -12.05 0.74 11.21
C LYS A 65 -11.05 0.80 10.07
N VAL A 66 -11.18 1.78 9.18
CA VAL A 66 -10.36 1.89 7.96
C VAL A 66 -9.01 2.56 8.21
N LEU A 67 -8.95 3.58 9.06
CA LEU A 67 -7.72 4.32 9.35
C LEU A 67 -6.53 3.43 9.77
N PRO A 68 -6.66 2.46 10.71
CA PRO A 68 -5.54 1.58 11.03
C PRO A 68 -5.14 0.66 9.86
N ILE A 69 -6.06 0.34 8.97
CA ILE A 69 -5.76 -0.47 7.77
C ILE A 69 -4.96 0.35 6.76
N LEU A 70 -5.34 1.62 6.55
CA LEU A 70 -4.59 2.55 5.69
C LEU A 70 -3.19 2.81 6.24
N ASP A 71 -3.08 3.12 7.54
CA ASP A 71 -1.79 3.40 8.19
C ASP A 71 -0.83 2.19 8.11
N GLU A 72 -1.33 0.98 8.39
CA GLU A 72 -0.54 -0.25 8.25
C GLU A 72 -0.15 -0.54 6.79
N GLY A 73 -1.04 -0.26 5.83
CA GLY A 73 -0.77 -0.41 4.40
C GLY A 73 0.29 0.56 3.89
N THR A 74 0.15 1.84 4.20
CA THR A 74 1.12 2.89 3.87
C THR A 74 2.48 2.59 4.49
N GLY A 75 2.53 2.18 5.75
CA GLY A 75 3.79 1.76 6.39
C GLY A 75 4.47 0.59 5.69
N LYS A 76 3.70 -0.37 5.13
CA LYS A 76 4.27 -1.47 4.34
C LYS A 76 4.79 -1.02 2.97
N LEU A 77 4.23 0.02 2.38
CA LEU A 77 4.75 0.62 1.16
C LEU A 77 6.04 1.38 1.41
N ASP A 78 6.19 2.03 2.56
CA ASP A 78 7.41 2.73 2.98
C ASP A 78 8.60 1.78 3.20
N GLU A 79 8.33 0.52 3.60
CA GLU A 79 9.36 -0.52 3.75
C GLU A 79 9.99 -0.96 2.42
N LEU A 80 9.38 -0.63 1.26
CA LEU A 80 9.90 -1.02 -0.05
C LEU A 80 11.03 -0.08 -0.48
N ASN A 81 12.20 -0.59 -0.85
CA ASN A 81 13.28 0.26 -1.35
C ASN A 81 13.25 0.29 -2.89
N PRO A 82 12.75 1.35 -3.56
CA PRO A 82 12.57 1.33 -5.00
C PRO A 82 13.91 1.37 -5.76
N PRO A 83 13.93 0.89 -7.01
CA PRO A 83 14.97 1.21 -7.98
C PRO A 83 15.24 2.73 -8.06
N LYS A 84 16.49 3.12 -8.32
CA LYS A 84 16.90 4.54 -8.29
C LYS A 84 16.21 5.39 -9.35
N ASP A 85 15.89 4.79 -10.49
CA ASP A 85 15.26 5.42 -11.66
C ASP A 85 13.78 5.79 -11.45
N ILE A 86 13.09 5.13 -10.50
CA ILE A 86 11.68 5.45 -10.17
C ILE A 86 11.50 6.07 -8.78
N GLU A 87 12.58 6.25 -8.02
CA GLU A 87 12.53 6.68 -6.61
C GLU A 87 11.72 7.96 -6.40
N SER A 88 11.94 9.00 -7.21
CA SER A 88 11.21 10.26 -7.07
C SER A 88 9.69 10.11 -7.33
N THR A 89 9.31 9.27 -8.29
CA THR A 89 7.91 8.96 -8.60
C THR A 89 7.26 8.16 -7.47
N VAL A 90 8.01 7.24 -6.86
CA VAL A 90 7.56 6.46 -5.69
C VAL A 90 7.41 7.36 -4.46
N ASP A 91 8.33 8.31 -4.24
CA ASP A 91 8.26 9.24 -3.12
C ASP A 91 7.05 10.17 -3.23
N GLU A 92 6.76 10.69 -4.43
CA GLU A 92 5.54 11.48 -4.68
C GLU A 92 4.29 10.63 -4.44
N TRP A 93 4.28 9.38 -4.92
CA TRP A 93 3.16 8.47 -4.72
C TRP A 93 2.91 8.18 -3.23
N ARG A 94 3.97 7.90 -2.46
CA ARG A 94 3.88 7.71 -1.01
C ARG A 94 3.38 8.94 -0.30
N SER A 95 3.84 10.13 -0.68
CA SER A 95 3.33 11.37 -0.11
C SER A 95 1.81 11.48 -0.23
N ILE A 96 1.24 11.01 -1.35
CA ILE A 96 -0.21 10.95 -1.53
C ILE A 96 -0.85 9.90 -0.60
N GLN A 97 -0.25 8.72 -0.46
CA GLN A 97 -0.76 7.68 0.46
C GLN A 97 -0.76 8.18 1.93
N HIS A 98 0.27 8.93 2.34
CA HIS A 98 0.31 9.58 3.65
C HIS A 98 -0.75 10.69 3.78
N GLN A 99 -0.96 11.46 2.71
CA GLN A 99 -2.00 12.48 2.67
C GLN A 99 -3.41 11.86 2.83
N GLU A 100 -3.70 10.73 2.20
CA GLU A 100 -4.98 10.01 2.35
C GLU A 100 -5.23 9.58 3.81
N VAL A 101 -4.19 9.10 4.51
CA VAL A 101 -4.26 8.78 5.95
C VAL A 101 -4.61 10.01 6.78
N ASP A 102 -4.02 11.16 6.48
CA ASP A 102 -4.29 12.41 7.18
C ASP A 102 -5.65 13.02 6.83
N GLU A 103 -6.10 12.89 5.58
CA GLU A 103 -7.44 13.25 5.14
C GLU A 103 -8.50 12.41 5.84
N ALA A 104 -8.28 11.10 6.02
CA ALA A 104 -9.17 10.24 6.80
C ALA A 104 -9.27 10.73 8.27
N LYS A 105 -8.16 11.12 8.90
CA LYS A 105 -8.17 11.71 10.25
C LYS A 105 -8.99 13.01 10.27
N LYS A 106 -8.77 13.91 9.31
CA LYS A 106 -9.51 15.18 9.21
C LYS A 106 -11.00 14.95 8.98
N LEU A 107 -11.36 14.01 8.11
CA LEU A 107 -12.74 13.65 7.79
C LEU A 107 -13.47 13.14 9.04
N LYS A 108 -12.81 12.33 9.87
CA LYS A 108 -13.35 11.89 11.16
C LYS A 108 -13.61 13.07 12.10
N GLU A 109 -12.67 14.01 12.21
CA GLU A 109 -12.84 15.17 13.09
C GLU A 109 -13.93 16.13 12.59
N ALA A 110 -14.05 16.34 11.27
CA ALA A 110 -15.15 17.10 10.68
C ALA A 110 -16.51 16.42 10.91
N ALA A 111 -16.58 15.10 10.71
CA ALA A 111 -17.80 14.33 10.95
C ALA A 111 -18.24 14.38 12.43
N LYS A 112 -17.31 14.29 13.39
CA LYS A 112 -17.62 14.46 14.83
C LYS A 112 -18.21 15.83 15.16
N LYS A 113 -17.79 16.87 14.45
CA LYS A 113 -18.27 18.25 14.64
C LYS A 113 -19.57 18.54 13.88
N GLY A 114 -20.04 17.61 13.03
CA GLY A 114 -21.17 17.84 12.13
C GLY A 114 -20.86 18.85 11.02
N ASP A 115 -19.58 19.08 10.71
CA ASP A 115 -19.15 20.06 9.71
C ASP A 115 -19.23 19.47 8.30
N LEU A 116 -20.44 19.48 7.73
CA LEU A 116 -20.71 18.91 6.40
C LEU A 116 -19.98 19.64 5.27
N ALA A 117 -19.68 20.93 5.45
CA ALA A 117 -18.94 21.72 4.47
C ALA A 117 -17.48 21.25 4.41
N GLU A 118 -16.85 21.06 5.57
CA GLU A 118 -15.48 20.52 5.65
C GLU A 118 -15.42 19.07 5.18
N VAL A 119 -16.42 18.24 5.52
CA VAL A 119 -16.53 16.86 4.99
C VAL A 119 -16.54 16.86 3.45
N THR A 120 -17.33 17.73 2.83
CA THR A 120 -17.45 17.82 1.37
C THR A 120 -16.16 18.33 0.73
N LYS A 121 -15.52 19.33 1.36
CA LYS A 121 -14.22 19.87 0.90
C LYS A 121 -13.14 18.80 0.92
N ILE A 122 -12.99 18.07 2.04
CA ILE A 122 -11.99 17.00 2.17
C ILE A 122 -12.26 15.92 1.12
N ALA A 123 -13.51 15.47 0.94
CA ALA A 123 -13.84 14.46 -0.07
C ALA A 123 -13.44 14.88 -1.50
N GLY A 124 -13.59 16.17 -1.84
CA GLY A 124 -13.14 16.71 -3.12
C GLY A 124 -11.62 16.75 -3.27
N GLU A 125 -10.90 17.15 -2.22
CA GLU A 125 -9.43 17.16 -2.17
C GLU A 125 -8.89 15.72 -2.32
N THR A 126 -9.46 14.76 -1.58
CA THR A 126 -9.12 13.33 -1.67
C THR A 126 -9.32 12.79 -3.08
N ALA A 127 -10.43 13.13 -3.76
CA ALA A 127 -10.67 12.65 -5.12
C ALA A 127 -9.58 13.13 -6.12
N ALA A 128 -9.09 14.36 -5.96
CA ALA A 128 -8.00 14.87 -6.79
C ALA A 128 -6.66 14.17 -6.48
N SER A 129 -6.36 13.99 -5.19
CA SER A 129 -5.17 13.26 -4.72
C SER A 129 -5.17 11.81 -5.21
N ASN A 130 -6.29 11.10 -5.08
CA ASN A 130 -6.45 9.72 -5.56
C ASN A 130 -6.19 9.60 -7.06
N LYS A 131 -6.72 10.53 -7.87
CA LYS A 131 -6.48 10.53 -9.31
C LYS A 131 -4.98 10.64 -9.63
N ARG A 132 -4.26 11.53 -8.94
CA ARG A 132 -2.81 11.68 -9.11
C ARG A 132 -2.07 10.43 -8.60
N GLY A 133 -2.47 9.90 -7.46
CA GLY A 133 -1.96 8.66 -6.88
C GLY A 133 -2.07 7.48 -7.84
N ASN A 134 -3.24 7.28 -8.45
CA ASN A 134 -3.48 6.23 -9.44
C ASN A 134 -2.57 6.38 -10.67
N GLN A 135 -2.41 7.60 -11.18
CA GLN A 135 -1.50 7.84 -12.31
C GLN A 135 -0.06 7.48 -11.98
N LEU A 136 0.41 7.85 -10.77
CA LEU A 136 1.74 7.50 -10.30
C LEU A 136 1.90 5.99 -10.10
N ALA A 137 0.91 5.35 -9.48
CA ALA A 137 0.88 3.90 -9.25
C ALA A 137 1.03 3.13 -10.57
N LEU A 138 0.34 3.56 -11.64
CA LEU A 138 0.50 2.99 -12.98
C LEU A 138 1.91 3.21 -13.55
N GLN A 139 2.50 4.41 -13.38
CA GLN A 139 3.86 4.71 -13.85
C GLN A 139 4.93 3.85 -13.16
N ILE A 140 4.74 3.53 -11.88
CA ILE A 140 5.69 2.74 -11.09
C ILE A 140 5.40 1.24 -11.11
N GLY A 141 4.39 0.76 -11.84
CA GLY A 141 4.03 -0.66 -11.94
C GLY A 141 3.24 -1.21 -10.74
N ALA A 142 2.80 -0.34 -9.83
CA ALA A 142 1.93 -0.66 -8.71
C ALA A 142 0.45 -0.64 -9.14
N THR A 143 0.12 -1.35 -10.22
CA THR A 143 -1.19 -1.30 -10.90
C THR A 143 -2.38 -1.67 -10.02
N THR A 144 -2.20 -2.55 -9.03
CA THR A 144 -3.26 -2.91 -8.06
C THR A 144 -3.52 -1.79 -7.05
N CYS A 145 -2.56 -0.89 -6.85
CA CYS A 145 -2.76 0.30 -6.01
C CYS A 145 -3.51 1.41 -6.74
N ALA A 146 -3.61 1.35 -8.08
CA ALA A 146 -4.48 2.22 -8.84
C ALA A 146 -5.91 1.67 -8.75
N ALA A 147 -6.62 2.03 -7.68
CA ALA A 147 -8.02 1.68 -7.51
C ALA A 147 -8.91 2.73 -8.19
N ASP A 148 -9.90 2.29 -8.97
CA ASP A 148 -10.93 3.14 -9.57
C ASP A 148 -11.92 3.70 -8.54
#